data_AF-A0A183F295-F1
#
_entry.id   AF-A0A183F295-F1
#
_cell.length_a   1.000
_cell.length_b   1.000
_cell.length_c   1.000
_cell.angle_alpha   90.00
_cell.angle_beta   90.00
_cell.angle_gamma   90.00
#
_symmetry.space_group_name_H-M   'P 1'
#
loop_
_entity.id
_entity.type
_entity.pdbx_description
1 polymer ?
#
loop_
_entity_poly.entity_id
_entity_poly.type
_entity_poly.pdbx_seq_one_letter_code
_entity_poly.pdbx_strand_id
1 'polypeptide(L)'
;PSLQSFCDCYRIIAALVGPPTNVRVEATTNSSAVVQWDFENGQVVDGFVVKYMHEPGGRADTERWTARTMMSPTSRHLEVPHLTAHKPYAFCVLAIKNNRQGACSDPPTLLESLTPTYMVQNLVVEWKTSNSVKLRWDYNGPVHVGFYLNHTGKKEYFDHTLAMKSMTTPGFKHELDEGSREYLWTNLRPYMQYTFHVGVRTLPPGARQYWPKEVVIVTDPTGPPFVFPPELDDVVANGIGGRPGQVVVRIRPASEEYGPISHYWLIIVPGNYSKDDVVNMGSAELEAATIARRKSLGKQLSVSPAKKVKKSPASNEDEVASHPIRSRRSEMPMTAYIAARIEADEMRRMYSEDRPFVVGDDKVCLWPLRFSPLSYAADSLAIPLRWWQRSSVNSMPFVTPRFSWDISVVWILLVPAIVIIVM
;
A
#
# COMPACT_ATOMS: atom_id res chain seq x y z
N PRO A 1 -5.07 -45.27 -54.94
CA PRO A 1 -3.85 -44.60 -55.46
C PRO A 1 -4.24 -43.24 -56.08
N SER A 2 -4.51 -42.23 -55.26
CA SER A 2 -3.57 -41.29 -54.60
C SER A 2 -3.53 -39.95 -55.35
N LEU A 3 -4.55 -39.13 -55.10
CA LEU A 3 -4.57 -37.70 -55.38
C LEU A 3 -3.89 -36.99 -54.21
N GLN A 4 -2.57 -36.92 -54.25
CA GLN A 4 -1.77 -36.21 -53.26
C GLN A 4 -0.58 -35.58 -53.95
N SER A 5 -0.80 -34.48 -54.67
CA SER A 5 0.27 -33.62 -55.14
C SER A 5 -0.25 -32.29 -55.72
N PHE A 6 -0.96 -31.49 -54.93
CA PHE A 6 -1.21 -30.07 -55.27
C PHE A 6 -1.40 -29.21 -54.01
N CYS A 7 -0.49 -29.33 -53.05
CA CYS A 7 -0.34 -28.35 -51.97
C CYS A 7 1.10 -27.85 -51.97
N ASP A 8 1.45 -26.98 -52.91
CA ASP A 8 2.65 -26.14 -52.82
C ASP A 8 2.63 -25.06 -53.91
N CYS A 9 1.94 -23.93 -53.64
CA CYS A 9 2.26 -22.63 -54.26
C CYS A 9 1.48 -21.45 -53.65
N TYR A 10 1.48 -21.34 -52.31
CA TYR A 10 1.27 -20.04 -51.65
C TYR A 10 2.26 -19.90 -50.50
N ARG A 11 3.54 -19.73 -50.87
CA ARG A 11 4.61 -19.38 -49.93
C ARG A 11 4.39 -17.93 -49.47
N ILE A 12 3.47 -17.74 -48.54
CA ILE A 12 3.60 -16.66 -47.56
C ILE A 12 4.96 -16.90 -46.91
N ILE A 13 5.79 -15.87 -46.82
CA ILE A 13 7.07 -15.94 -46.10
C ILE A 13 6.74 -16.09 -44.61
N ALA A 14 6.29 -17.27 -44.22
CA ALA A 14 5.98 -17.62 -42.86
C ALA A 14 7.28 -17.63 -42.08
N ALA A 15 7.25 -17.13 -40.85
CA ALA A 15 8.38 -17.31 -39.95
C ALA A 15 8.64 -18.80 -39.73
N LEU A 16 9.91 -19.19 -39.59
CA LEU A 16 10.36 -20.53 -39.17
C LEU A 16 10.04 -20.79 -37.69
N VAL A 17 8.83 -20.46 -37.25
CA VAL A 17 8.33 -20.71 -35.90
C VAL A 17 7.05 -21.51 -36.00
N GLY A 18 6.92 -22.51 -35.12
CA GLY A 18 5.71 -23.33 -35.04
C GLY A 18 4.50 -22.51 -34.54
N PRO A 19 3.28 -22.98 -34.82
CA PRO A 19 2.08 -22.37 -34.24
C PRO A 19 2.00 -22.63 -32.73
N PRO A 20 1.39 -21.73 -31.94
CA PRO A 20 1.00 -22.01 -30.57
C PRO A 20 0.05 -23.21 -30.45
N THR A 21 0.15 -23.92 -29.32
CA THR A 21 -0.62 -25.13 -29.04
C THR A 21 -1.61 -24.90 -27.90
N ASN A 22 -2.53 -25.84 -27.70
CA ASN A 22 -3.50 -25.82 -26.60
C ASN A 22 -4.28 -24.49 -26.49
N VAL A 23 -4.70 -23.98 -27.66
CA VAL A 23 -5.46 -22.73 -27.74
C VAL A 23 -6.82 -22.94 -27.09
N ARG A 24 -7.14 -22.09 -26.12
CA ARG A 24 -8.36 -22.11 -25.33
C ARG A 24 -9.00 -20.74 -25.41
N VAL A 25 -10.32 -20.70 -25.60
CA VAL A 25 -11.08 -19.46 -25.70
C VAL A 25 -12.23 -19.51 -24.72
N GLU A 26 -12.35 -18.47 -23.90
CA GLU A 26 -13.36 -18.38 -22.85
C GLU A 26 -13.97 -16.98 -22.85
N ALA A 27 -15.30 -16.90 -22.88
CA ALA A 27 -16.01 -15.63 -22.83
C ALA A 27 -15.88 -15.01 -21.43
N THR A 28 -15.41 -13.77 -21.34
CA THR A 28 -15.30 -13.02 -20.07
C THR A 28 -16.53 -12.15 -19.83
N THR A 29 -17.19 -11.69 -20.89
CA THR A 29 -18.47 -10.99 -20.85
C THR A 29 -19.33 -11.39 -22.06
N ASN A 30 -20.49 -10.76 -22.23
CA ASN A 30 -21.28 -10.89 -23.44
C ASN A 30 -20.65 -10.25 -24.70
N SER A 31 -19.58 -9.47 -24.54
CA SER A 31 -18.91 -8.74 -25.63
C SER A 31 -17.38 -8.85 -25.59
N SER A 32 -16.84 -9.78 -24.79
CA SER A 32 -15.41 -10.01 -24.69
C SER A 32 -15.08 -11.47 -24.41
N ALA A 33 -13.92 -11.91 -24.91
CA ALA A 33 -13.39 -13.24 -24.68
C ALA A 33 -11.87 -13.18 -24.45
N VAL A 34 -11.36 -14.08 -23.62
CA VAL A 34 -9.92 -14.29 -23.44
C VAL A 34 -9.49 -15.51 -24.23
N VAL A 35 -8.41 -15.34 -25.00
CA VAL A 35 -7.73 -16.39 -25.73
C VAL A 35 -6.46 -16.73 -24.99
N GLN A 36 -6.25 -18.00 -24.67
CA GLN A 36 -5.05 -18.53 -23.99
C GLN A 36 -4.36 -19.55 -24.89
N TRP A 37 -3.05 -19.66 -24.79
CA TRP A 37 -2.27 -20.64 -25.56
C TRP A 37 -1.00 -21.04 -24.82
N ASP A 38 -0.52 -22.23 -25.15
CA ASP A 38 0.77 -22.74 -24.73
C ASP A 38 1.79 -22.52 -25.86
N PHE A 39 3.04 -22.28 -25.50
CA PHE A 39 4.13 -22.07 -26.46
C PHE A 39 5.45 -22.52 -25.84
N GLU A 40 5.81 -23.78 -26.08
CA GLU A 40 6.91 -24.47 -25.40
C GLU A 40 8.09 -24.83 -26.30
N ASN A 41 8.18 -24.28 -27.52
CA ASN A 41 9.10 -24.81 -28.51
C ASN A 41 10.58 -24.42 -28.36
N GLY A 42 11.03 -23.79 -27.26
CA GLY A 42 12.40 -23.27 -27.14
C GLY A 42 12.78 -22.24 -28.22
N GLN A 43 11.82 -21.84 -29.05
CA GLN A 43 11.99 -20.88 -30.13
C GLN A 43 11.80 -19.48 -29.58
N VAL A 44 12.81 -18.63 -29.75
CA VAL A 44 12.70 -17.21 -29.45
C VAL A 44 11.71 -16.57 -30.43
N VAL A 45 10.65 -15.98 -29.89
CA VAL A 45 9.62 -15.22 -30.60
C VAL A 45 9.65 -13.78 -30.11
N ASP A 46 9.13 -12.86 -30.91
CA ASP A 46 8.98 -11.44 -30.53
C ASP A 46 7.61 -11.19 -29.88
N GLY A 47 6.62 -12.01 -30.21
CA GLY A 47 5.24 -11.84 -29.76
C GLY A 47 4.27 -12.80 -30.45
N PHE A 48 2.99 -12.49 -30.31
CA PHE A 48 1.88 -13.31 -30.83
C PHE A 48 0.84 -12.44 -31.51
N VAL A 49 0.10 -13.03 -32.47
CA VAL A 49 -1.10 -12.42 -33.05
C VAL A 49 -2.27 -13.36 -32.82
N VAL A 50 -3.35 -12.83 -32.26
CA VAL A 50 -4.64 -13.51 -32.20
C VAL A 50 -5.48 -13.02 -33.37
N LYS A 51 -5.83 -13.93 -34.26
CA LYS A 51 -6.79 -13.70 -35.35
C LYS A 51 -8.14 -14.25 -34.93
N TYR A 52 -9.20 -13.51 -35.25
CA TYR A 52 -10.57 -13.94 -35.00
C TYR A 52 -11.49 -13.55 -36.16
N MET A 53 -12.52 -14.36 -36.39
CA MET A 53 -13.54 -14.11 -37.40
C MET A 53 -14.93 -14.35 -36.84
N HIS A 54 -15.88 -13.56 -37.34
CA HIS A 54 -17.30 -13.66 -37.01
C HIS A 54 -17.99 -14.64 -37.98
N GLU A 55 -18.90 -15.48 -37.47
CA GLU A 55 -19.72 -16.41 -38.29
C GLU A 55 -18.90 -17.29 -39.25
N PRO A 56 -18.03 -18.17 -38.72
CA PRO A 56 -17.25 -19.10 -39.55
C PRO A 56 -18.17 -20.04 -40.35
N GLY A 57 -18.02 -20.08 -41.68
CA GLY A 57 -18.80 -20.96 -42.58
C GLY A 57 -19.91 -20.29 -43.40
N GLY A 58 -19.97 -18.95 -43.41
CA GLY A 58 -20.84 -18.20 -44.33
C GLY A 58 -20.32 -18.25 -45.78
N ARG A 59 -21.21 -18.19 -46.78
CA ARG A 59 -20.89 -18.21 -48.24
C ARG A 59 -19.89 -17.13 -48.74
N ALA A 60 -19.42 -16.24 -47.86
CA ALA A 60 -18.44 -15.19 -48.10
C ALA A 60 -17.19 -15.35 -47.21
N ASP A 61 -16.70 -16.59 -47.02
CA ASP A 61 -15.58 -17.02 -46.17
C ASP A 61 -14.20 -16.37 -46.46
N THR A 62 -14.14 -15.36 -47.33
CA THR A 62 -12.91 -14.64 -47.70
C THR A 62 -12.76 -13.27 -47.02
N GLU A 63 -13.78 -12.75 -46.32
CA GLU A 63 -13.69 -11.42 -45.70
C GLU A 63 -13.26 -11.43 -44.22
N ARG A 64 -11.93 -11.34 -44.09
CA ARG A 64 -11.15 -10.62 -43.07
C ARG A 64 -11.26 -11.11 -41.63
N TRP A 65 -10.46 -12.15 -41.36
CA TRP A 65 -9.89 -12.34 -40.02
C TRP A 65 -9.38 -11.00 -39.48
N THR A 66 -9.94 -10.57 -38.34
CA THR A 66 -9.43 -9.42 -37.61
C THR A 66 -8.29 -9.89 -36.73
N ALA A 67 -7.21 -9.10 -36.65
CA ALA A 67 -6.00 -9.47 -35.94
C ALA A 67 -5.75 -8.51 -34.78
N ARG A 68 -5.31 -9.05 -33.63
CA ARG A 68 -4.72 -8.27 -32.54
C ARG A 68 -3.32 -8.78 -32.26
N THR A 69 -2.36 -7.86 -32.32
CA THR A 69 -0.94 -8.15 -32.12
C THR A 69 -0.54 -7.80 -30.70
N MET A 70 0.28 -8.67 -30.11
CA MET A 70 0.87 -8.47 -28.80
C MET A 70 2.38 -8.74 -28.88
N MET A 71 3.17 -7.69 -28.70
CA MET A 71 4.63 -7.73 -28.79
C MET A 71 5.24 -8.06 -27.43
N SER A 72 4.96 -9.27 -26.93
CA SER A 72 5.55 -9.77 -25.70
C SER A 72 5.79 -11.29 -25.81
N PRO A 73 7.05 -11.74 -25.69
CA PRO A 73 7.40 -13.15 -25.84
C PRO A 73 6.90 -14.03 -24.70
N THR A 74 6.68 -13.45 -23.52
CA THR A 74 6.22 -14.14 -22.31
C THR A 74 4.71 -14.21 -22.20
N SER A 75 3.97 -13.50 -23.05
CA SER A 75 2.51 -13.50 -23.01
C SER A 75 1.94 -14.86 -23.44
N ARG A 76 0.92 -15.31 -22.71
CA ARG A 76 0.23 -16.61 -22.93
C ARG A 76 -1.29 -16.46 -23.00
N HIS A 77 -1.78 -15.23 -22.96
CA HIS A 77 -3.20 -14.92 -23.09
C HIS A 77 -3.40 -13.52 -23.67
N LEU A 78 -4.56 -13.27 -24.26
CA LEU A 78 -4.99 -11.95 -24.73
C LEU A 78 -6.52 -11.83 -24.57
N GLU A 79 -6.97 -10.74 -23.97
CA GLU A 79 -8.39 -10.38 -23.96
C GLU A 79 -8.77 -9.67 -25.27
N VAL A 80 -9.85 -10.11 -25.90
CA VAL A 80 -10.44 -9.54 -27.11
C VAL A 80 -11.78 -8.88 -26.74
N PRO A 81 -11.84 -7.54 -26.68
CA PRO A 81 -13.07 -6.79 -26.38
C PRO A 81 -13.87 -6.51 -27.66
N HIS A 82 -15.06 -5.91 -27.47
CA HIS A 82 -15.93 -5.40 -28.53
C HIS A 82 -16.41 -6.46 -29.54
N LEU A 83 -16.62 -7.68 -29.07
CA LEU A 83 -17.25 -8.74 -29.83
C LEU A 83 -18.79 -8.60 -29.80
N THR A 84 -19.45 -9.05 -30.86
CA THR A 84 -20.91 -8.98 -30.99
C THR A 84 -21.55 -10.11 -30.20
N ALA A 85 -22.39 -9.78 -29.23
CA ALA A 85 -23.07 -10.75 -28.38
C ALA A 85 -23.90 -11.79 -29.17
N HIS A 86 -24.03 -13.00 -28.62
CA HIS A 86 -24.84 -14.11 -29.16
C HIS A 86 -24.42 -14.61 -30.56
N LYS A 87 -23.19 -14.32 -30.97
CA LYS A 87 -22.66 -14.77 -32.26
C LYS A 87 -21.48 -15.72 -32.08
N PRO A 88 -21.33 -16.73 -32.98
CA PRO A 88 -20.19 -17.62 -32.95
C PRO A 88 -18.95 -16.95 -33.54
N TYR A 89 -17.80 -17.24 -32.94
CA TYR A 89 -16.50 -16.76 -33.37
C TYR A 89 -15.51 -17.91 -33.53
N ALA A 90 -14.63 -17.81 -34.52
CA ALA A 90 -13.45 -18.68 -34.61
C ALA A 90 -12.20 -17.87 -34.28
N PHE A 91 -11.27 -18.48 -33.56
CA PHE A 91 -10.00 -17.88 -33.15
C PHE A 91 -8.85 -18.75 -33.62
N CYS A 92 -7.77 -18.12 -34.05
CA CYS A 92 -6.50 -18.80 -34.27
C CYS A 92 -5.35 -17.90 -33.81
N VAL A 93 -4.32 -18.50 -33.21
CA VAL A 93 -3.16 -17.79 -32.68
C VAL A 93 -1.95 -18.13 -33.53
N LEU A 94 -1.10 -17.15 -33.80
CA LEU A 94 0.18 -17.35 -34.47
C LEU A 94 1.31 -16.65 -33.72
N ALA A 95 2.52 -17.16 -33.87
CA ALA A 95 3.74 -16.56 -33.30
C ALA A 95 4.38 -15.58 -34.29
N ILE A 96 5.09 -14.57 -33.77
CA ILE A 96 5.83 -13.57 -34.55
C ILE A 96 7.32 -13.76 -34.26
N LYS A 97 8.15 -13.75 -35.32
CA LYS A 97 9.60 -13.73 -35.18
C LYS A 97 10.22 -12.94 -36.32
N ASN A 98 11.15 -12.03 -35.99
CA ASN A 98 11.81 -11.13 -36.94
C ASN A 98 10.79 -10.39 -37.82
N ASN A 99 9.71 -9.90 -37.22
CA ASN A 99 8.60 -9.24 -37.90
C ASN A 99 7.88 -10.08 -38.98
N ARG A 100 8.05 -11.41 -38.96
CA ARG A 100 7.34 -12.37 -39.82
C ARG A 100 6.35 -13.18 -38.97
N GLN A 101 5.16 -13.42 -39.53
CA GLN A 101 4.11 -14.21 -38.88
C GLN A 101 4.31 -15.69 -39.19
N GLY A 102 4.23 -16.55 -38.18
CA GLY A 102 4.19 -18.00 -38.34
C GLY A 102 2.83 -18.49 -38.82
N ALA A 103 2.65 -19.81 -38.86
CA ALA A 103 1.37 -20.44 -39.16
C ALA A 103 0.34 -20.17 -38.03
N CYS A 104 -0.95 -20.15 -38.38
CA CYS A 104 -2.00 -20.15 -37.37
C CYS A 104 -2.14 -21.52 -36.72
N SER A 105 -2.58 -21.53 -35.46
CA SER A 105 -3.04 -22.73 -34.78
C SER A 105 -4.16 -23.40 -35.58
N ASP A 106 -4.02 -24.70 -35.81
CA ASP A 106 -4.96 -25.52 -36.57
C ASP A 106 -5.30 -26.77 -35.71
N PRO A 107 -6.59 -27.10 -35.49
CA PRO A 107 -7.78 -26.39 -35.93
C PRO A 107 -8.00 -25.03 -35.24
N PRO A 108 -8.69 -24.07 -35.89
CA PRO A 108 -9.20 -22.88 -35.21
C PRO A 108 -10.11 -23.25 -34.03
N THR A 109 -9.98 -22.52 -32.93
CA THR A 109 -10.83 -22.71 -31.75
C THR A 109 -12.16 -22.00 -31.95
N LEU A 110 -13.26 -22.75 -31.90
CA LEU A 110 -14.61 -22.21 -32.03
C LEU A 110 -15.17 -21.84 -30.66
N LEU A 111 -15.78 -20.66 -30.59
CA LEU A 111 -16.59 -20.19 -29.48
C LEU A 111 -18.02 -19.98 -29.99
N GLU A 112 -18.94 -20.87 -29.61
CA GLU A 112 -20.31 -20.86 -30.12
C GLU A 112 -21.12 -19.63 -29.67
N SER A 113 -20.88 -19.17 -28.45
CA SER A 113 -21.59 -18.04 -27.85
C SER A 113 -20.73 -17.30 -26.84
N LEU A 114 -20.84 -15.98 -26.83
CA LEU A 114 -20.22 -15.09 -25.84
C LEU A 114 -21.06 -15.07 -24.57
N THR A 115 -20.96 -16.13 -23.78
CA THR A 115 -21.63 -16.24 -22.47
C THR A 115 -20.61 -16.71 -21.43
N PRO A 116 -20.39 -15.96 -20.34
CA PRO A 116 -19.39 -16.29 -19.32
C PRO A 116 -19.89 -17.39 -18.38
N THR A 117 -19.96 -18.62 -18.89
CA THR A 117 -20.58 -19.78 -18.22
C THR A 117 -19.75 -20.31 -17.04
N TYR A 118 -18.42 -20.32 -17.16
CA TYR A 118 -17.50 -20.82 -16.14
C TYR A 118 -16.66 -19.69 -15.54
N MET A 119 -17.32 -18.59 -15.17
CA MET A 119 -16.68 -17.42 -14.59
C MET A 119 -17.45 -16.94 -13.37
N VAL A 120 -16.72 -16.50 -12.34
CA VAL A 120 -17.34 -15.87 -11.16
C VAL A 120 -17.85 -14.46 -11.50
N GLN A 121 -18.92 -14.06 -10.84
CA GLN A 121 -19.58 -12.77 -11.01
C GLN A 121 -19.52 -11.98 -9.71
N ASN A 122 -19.66 -10.66 -9.80
CA ASN A 122 -19.71 -9.75 -8.64
C ASN A 122 -18.58 -10.00 -7.61
N LEU A 123 -17.36 -10.27 -8.09
CA LEU A 123 -16.20 -10.42 -7.21
C LEU A 123 -15.91 -9.07 -6.53
N VAL A 124 -16.06 -9.05 -5.21
CA VAL A 124 -15.87 -7.86 -4.39
C VAL A 124 -15.02 -8.18 -3.16
N VAL A 125 -14.36 -7.15 -2.65
CA VAL A 125 -13.73 -7.18 -1.32
C VAL A 125 -14.77 -6.72 -0.31
N GLU A 126 -15.16 -7.61 0.59
CA GLU A 126 -16.17 -7.31 1.61
C GLU A 126 -15.57 -6.44 2.71
N TRP A 127 -14.37 -6.81 3.17
CA TRP A 127 -13.56 -6.01 4.08
C TRP A 127 -12.09 -6.43 3.99
N LYS A 128 -11.21 -5.59 4.53
CA LYS A 128 -9.77 -5.82 4.59
C LYS A 128 -9.19 -5.23 5.87
N THR A 129 -8.01 -5.70 6.24
CA THR A 129 -7.15 -5.15 7.31
C THR A 129 -5.71 -5.06 6.79
N SER A 130 -4.76 -4.80 7.69
CA SER A 130 -3.33 -4.83 7.38
C SER A 130 -2.80 -6.23 7.04
N ASN A 131 -3.46 -7.30 7.49
CA ASN A 131 -2.98 -8.68 7.34
C ASN A 131 -4.02 -9.66 6.78
N SER A 132 -5.20 -9.18 6.41
CA SER A 132 -6.27 -10.04 5.91
C SER A 132 -7.21 -9.36 4.92
N VAL A 133 -7.83 -10.15 4.05
CA VAL A 133 -8.78 -9.69 3.03
C VAL A 133 -9.88 -10.73 2.90
N LYS A 134 -11.15 -10.31 3.06
CA LYS A 134 -12.31 -11.17 2.79
C LYS A 134 -12.88 -10.87 1.41
N LEU A 135 -12.91 -11.90 0.57
CA LEU A 135 -13.48 -11.86 -0.78
C LEU A 135 -14.88 -12.48 -0.77
N ARG A 136 -15.77 -11.95 -1.60
CA ARG A 136 -17.10 -12.50 -1.87
C ARG A 136 -17.38 -12.46 -3.36
N TRP A 137 -18.01 -13.50 -3.89
CA TRP A 137 -18.41 -13.61 -5.29
C TRP A 137 -19.71 -14.39 -5.46
N ASP A 138 -20.34 -14.20 -6.61
CA ASP A 138 -21.51 -14.93 -7.04
C ASP A 138 -21.16 -15.91 -8.17
N TYR A 139 -21.96 -16.96 -8.33
CA TYR A 139 -21.81 -17.92 -9.43
C TYR A 139 -23.17 -18.52 -9.80
N ASN A 140 -23.54 -18.40 -11.07
CA ASN A 140 -24.80 -18.88 -11.65
C ASN A 140 -24.57 -19.81 -12.86
N GLY A 141 -23.37 -20.39 -12.96
CA GLY A 141 -23.02 -21.33 -14.03
C GLY A 141 -23.43 -22.78 -13.73
N PRO A 142 -22.86 -23.74 -14.47
CA PRO A 142 -23.14 -25.17 -14.31
C PRO A 142 -22.81 -25.71 -12.91
N VAL A 143 -23.54 -26.74 -12.50
CA VAL A 143 -23.27 -27.50 -11.27
C VAL A 143 -22.07 -28.44 -11.44
N HIS A 144 -21.59 -29.04 -10.34
CA HIS A 144 -20.42 -29.92 -10.28
C HIS A 144 -19.09 -29.20 -10.58
N VAL A 145 -18.97 -27.97 -10.04
CA VAL A 145 -17.77 -27.15 -10.13
C VAL A 145 -17.21 -26.83 -8.76
N GLY A 146 -15.91 -26.62 -8.66
CA GLY A 146 -15.27 -25.99 -7.50
C GLY A 146 -14.73 -24.62 -7.86
N PHE A 147 -14.16 -23.93 -6.88
CA PHE A 147 -13.42 -22.69 -7.11
C PHE A 147 -11.94 -22.91 -6.86
N TYR A 148 -11.12 -22.10 -7.50
CA TYR A 148 -9.73 -21.95 -7.13
C TYR A 148 -9.41 -20.48 -6.96
N LEU A 149 -8.57 -20.18 -5.98
CA LEU A 149 -8.13 -18.85 -5.67
C LEU A 149 -6.62 -18.81 -5.75
N ASN A 150 -6.10 -17.71 -6.27
CA ASN A 150 -4.68 -17.42 -6.27
C ASN A 150 -4.48 -15.96 -5.88
N HIS A 151 -3.35 -15.63 -5.26
CA HIS A 151 -2.99 -14.25 -5.04
C HIS A 151 -1.52 -14.03 -5.32
N THR A 152 -1.20 -12.91 -5.94
CA THR A 152 0.17 -12.42 -6.06
C THR A 152 0.26 -11.07 -5.37
N GLY A 153 1.39 -10.78 -4.77
CA GLY A 153 1.61 -9.54 -4.05
C GLY A 153 2.85 -8.84 -4.59
N LYS A 154 2.82 -7.52 -4.62
CA LYS A 154 3.97 -6.67 -4.95
C LYS A 154 4.02 -5.46 -4.03
N LYS A 155 5.23 -5.07 -3.64
CA LYS A 155 5.48 -3.88 -2.83
C LYS A 155 6.86 -3.32 -3.14
N GLU A 156 6.96 -2.00 -3.07
CA GLU A 156 8.21 -1.27 -3.02
C GLU A 156 8.19 -0.36 -1.79
N TYR A 157 9.32 -0.26 -1.08
CA TYR A 157 9.44 0.54 0.13
C TYR A 157 10.88 0.97 0.39
N PHE A 158 11.06 2.05 1.15
CA PHE A 158 12.35 2.41 1.72
C PHE A 158 12.57 1.68 3.04
N ASP A 159 13.73 1.05 3.20
CA ASP A 159 14.14 0.51 4.49
C ASP A 159 14.73 1.59 5.41
N HIS A 160 15.16 1.18 6.60
CA HIS A 160 15.77 2.07 7.59
C HIS A 160 17.12 2.68 7.16
N THR A 161 17.71 2.22 6.05
CA THR A 161 18.91 2.81 5.45
C THR A 161 18.59 3.75 4.29
N LEU A 162 17.30 3.99 4.03
CA LEU A 162 16.78 4.69 2.84
C LEU A 162 17.09 3.97 1.53
N ALA A 163 17.35 2.66 1.58
CA ALA A 163 17.49 1.84 0.38
C ALA A 163 16.12 1.41 -0.12
N MET A 164 15.89 1.56 -1.43
CA MET A 164 14.70 1.04 -2.09
C MET A 164 14.76 -0.49 -2.13
N LYS A 165 13.71 -1.13 -1.61
CA LYS A 165 13.50 -2.58 -1.66
C LYS A 165 12.21 -2.90 -2.38
N SER A 166 12.26 -3.95 -3.19
CA SER A 166 11.08 -4.55 -3.81
C SER A 166 10.82 -5.91 -3.19
N MET A 167 9.55 -6.26 -3.06
CA MET A 167 9.09 -7.51 -2.51
C MET A 167 7.95 -8.05 -3.36
N THR A 168 8.01 -9.34 -3.67
CA THR A 168 6.91 -10.05 -4.32
C THR A 168 6.56 -11.30 -3.52
N THR A 169 5.28 -11.67 -3.46
CA THR A 169 4.88 -12.95 -2.88
C THR A 169 4.61 -13.96 -3.99
N PRO A 170 5.06 -15.22 -3.84
CA PRO A 170 4.72 -16.27 -4.79
C PRO A 170 3.21 -16.49 -4.82
N GLY A 171 2.70 -16.93 -5.98
CA GLY A 171 1.30 -17.28 -6.14
C GLY A 171 0.91 -18.45 -5.24
N PHE A 172 0.00 -18.23 -4.27
CA PHE A 172 -0.53 -19.31 -3.44
C PHE A 172 -1.90 -19.73 -3.96
N LYS A 173 -1.99 -20.98 -4.45
CA LYS A 173 -3.24 -21.56 -4.93
C LYS A 173 -4.00 -22.24 -3.79
N HIS A 174 -5.28 -21.94 -3.69
CA HIS A 174 -6.21 -22.63 -2.80
C HIS A 174 -7.42 -23.12 -3.59
N GLU A 175 -7.93 -24.31 -3.27
CA GLU A 175 -9.09 -24.89 -3.93
C GLU A 175 -10.24 -25.00 -2.95
N LEU A 176 -11.44 -24.63 -3.41
CA LEU A 176 -12.67 -24.65 -2.64
C LEU A 176 -13.72 -25.55 -3.32
N ASP A 177 -14.71 -25.93 -2.52
CA ASP A 177 -15.85 -26.74 -2.95
C ASP A 177 -16.91 -25.89 -3.67
N GLU A 178 -17.91 -26.57 -4.24
CA GLU A 178 -19.00 -25.98 -5.03
C GLU A 178 -19.84 -24.95 -4.27
N GLY A 179 -19.98 -25.10 -2.95
CA GLY A 179 -20.79 -24.22 -2.11
C GLY A 179 -20.12 -22.89 -1.74
N SER A 180 -18.80 -22.77 -1.92
CA SER A 180 -18.06 -21.61 -1.43
C SER A 180 -18.35 -20.35 -2.26
N ARG A 181 -18.73 -19.26 -1.59
CA ARG A 181 -18.98 -17.94 -2.20
C ARG A 181 -18.18 -16.81 -1.54
N GLU A 182 -17.43 -17.15 -0.51
CA GLU A 182 -16.56 -16.24 0.20
C GLU A 182 -15.30 -16.95 0.65
N TYR A 183 -14.23 -16.17 0.85
CA TYR A 183 -12.98 -16.69 1.39
C TYR A 183 -12.20 -15.58 2.10
N LEU A 184 -11.60 -15.93 3.24
CA LEU A 184 -10.75 -15.04 4.02
C LEU A 184 -9.28 -15.40 3.83
N TRP A 185 -8.55 -14.51 3.16
CA TRP A 185 -7.09 -14.56 3.14
C TRP A 185 -6.55 -13.98 4.44
N THR A 186 -5.64 -14.70 5.10
CA THR A 186 -4.94 -14.28 6.31
C THR A 186 -3.43 -14.31 6.08
N ASN A 187 -2.66 -13.76 7.03
CA ASN A 187 -1.19 -13.69 6.97
C ASN A 187 -0.67 -12.90 5.75
N LEU A 188 -1.45 -11.92 5.30
CA LEU A 188 -1.01 -10.97 4.29
C LEU A 188 -0.06 -9.93 4.90
N ARG A 189 0.74 -9.29 4.07
CA ARG A 189 1.65 -8.23 4.52
C ARG A 189 0.94 -6.87 4.53
N PRO A 190 1.23 -6.00 5.50
CA PRO A 190 0.70 -4.65 5.55
C PRO A 190 1.16 -3.78 4.40
N TYR A 191 0.25 -2.89 3.96
CA TYR A 191 0.47 -1.95 2.88
C TYR A 191 1.15 -2.57 1.66
N MET A 192 0.66 -3.72 1.21
CA MET A 192 1.15 -4.45 0.05
C MET A 192 0.03 -4.55 -0.98
N GLN A 193 0.36 -4.33 -2.26
CA GLN A 193 -0.61 -4.48 -3.33
C GLN A 193 -0.77 -5.96 -3.65
N TYR A 194 -1.98 -6.47 -3.53
CA TYR A 194 -2.34 -7.84 -3.90
C TYR A 194 -3.27 -7.85 -5.11
N THR A 195 -3.00 -8.77 -6.03
CA THR A 195 -3.90 -9.17 -7.10
C THR A 195 -4.44 -10.56 -6.76
N PHE A 196 -5.74 -10.63 -6.47
CA PHE A 196 -6.44 -11.87 -6.22
C PHE A 196 -7.13 -12.34 -7.48
N HIS A 197 -6.96 -13.62 -7.80
CA HIS A 197 -7.65 -14.32 -8.87
C HIS A 197 -8.62 -15.32 -8.25
N VAL A 198 -9.88 -15.29 -8.69
CA VAL A 198 -10.90 -16.26 -8.33
C VAL A 198 -11.44 -16.87 -9.61
N GLY A 199 -11.20 -18.16 -9.80
CA GLY A 199 -11.62 -18.90 -10.99
C GLY A 199 -12.45 -20.13 -10.67
N VAL A 200 -13.09 -20.66 -11.70
CA VAL A 200 -13.91 -21.86 -11.62
C VAL A 200 -13.09 -23.06 -12.08
N ARG A 201 -13.32 -24.23 -11.48
CA ARG A 201 -12.75 -25.50 -11.93
C ARG A 201 -13.84 -26.57 -12.01
N THR A 202 -13.73 -27.49 -12.95
CA THR A 202 -14.57 -28.70 -12.94
C THR A 202 -14.09 -29.67 -11.88
N LEU A 203 -15.01 -30.32 -11.18
CA LEU A 203 -14.66 -31.43 -10.27
C LEU A 203 -14.26 -32.67 -11.10
N PRO A 204 -13.50 -33.63 -10.52
CA PRO A 204 -13.11 -34.85 -11.20
C PRO A 204 -14.31 -35.56 -11.87
N PRO A 205 -14.13 -36.17 -13.05
CA PRO A 205 -12.85 -36.53 -13.68
C PRO A 205 -12.19 -35.45 -14.58
N GLY A 206 -12.82 -34.27 -14.75
CA GLY A 206 -12.40 -33.27 -15.75
C GLY A 206 -11.32 -32.28 -15.31
N ALA A 207 -11.23 -31.97 -14.00
CA ALA A 207 -10.23 -31.09 -13.34
C ALA A 207 -9.72 -29.86 -14.14
N ARG A 208 -10.54 -29.32 -15.05
CA ARG A 208 -10.20 -28.18 -15.90
C ARG A 208 -10.43 -26.89 -15.14
N GLN A 209 -9.44 -26.00 -15.18
CA GLN A 209 -9.54 -24.64 -14.66
C GLN A 209 -9.90 -23.67 -15.79
N TYR A 210 -10.80 -22.74 -15.49
CA TYR A 210 -11.24 -21.67 -16.38
C TYR A 210 -10.61 -20.33 -15.99
N TRP A 211 -10.66 -19.36 -16.88
CA TRP A 211 -10.11 -18.02 -16.71
C TRP A 211 -10.68 -17.33 -15.46
N PRO A 212 -9.82 -16.84 -14.55
CA PRO A 212 -10.28 -16.27 -13.31
C PRO A 212 -10.75 -14.82 -13.50
N LYS A 213 -11.61 -14.37 -12.59
CA LYS A 213 -11.83 -12.94 -12.36
C LYS A 213 -10.78 -12.43 -11.40
N GLU A 214 -10.35 -11.18 -11.58
CA GLU A 214 -9.35 -10.56 -10.72
C GLU A 214 -9.91 -9.37 -9.93
N VAL A 215 -9.31 -9.14 -8.76
CA VAL A 215 -9.48 -7.92 -7.96
C VAL A 215 -8.13 -7.50 -7.40
N VAL A 216 -7.83 -6.20 -7.51
CA VAL A 216 -6.57 -5.61 -7.05
C VAL A 216 -6.86 -4.71 -5.87
N ILE A 217 -6.15 -4.92 -4.76
CA ILE A 217 -6.28 -4.11 -3.54
C ILE A 217 -4.92 -3.82 -2.94
N VAL A 218 -4.88 -2.84 -2.03
CA VAL A 218 -3.75 -2.62 -1.12
C VAL A 218 -4.25 -2.88 0.31
N THR A 219 -3.58 -3.74 1.06
CA THR A 219 -3.86 -3.98 2.48
C THR A 219 -3.64 -2.71 3.29
N ASP A 220 -4.29 -2.61 4.44
CA ASP A 220 -4.16 -1.40 5.25
C ASP A 220 -2.75 -1.25 5.83
N PRO A 221 -2.27 -0.02 6.05
CA PRO A 221 -1.00 0.18 6.71
C PRO A 221 -1.06 -0.22 8.18
N THR A 222 0.10 -0.55 8.74
CA THR A 222 0.32 -0.66 10.18
C THR A 222 1.64 0.01 10.53
N GLY A 223 1.86 0.27 11.81
CA GLY A 223 3.11 0.83 12.27
C GLY A 223 4.21 -0.20 12.18
N PRO A 224 5.46 0.24 11.97
CA PRO A 224 6.60 -0.66 11.97
C PRO A 224 6.68 -1.38 13.32
N PRO A 225 6.87 -2.72 13.35
CA PRO A 225 6.93 -3.50 14.58
C PRO A 225 8.17 -3.18 15.42
N PHE A 226 9.20 -2.58 14.79
CA PHE A 226 10.44 -2.17 15.44
C PHE A 226 10.89 -0.82 14.92
N VAL A 227 11.33 0.04 15.84
CA VAL A 227 11.92 1.35 15.56
C VAL A 227 13.25 1.41 16.30
N PHE A 228 14.27 2.03 15.69
CA PHE A 228 15.58 2.17 16.33
C PHE A 228 15.52 3.19 17.47
N PRO A 229 16.20 2.92 18.62
CA PRO A 229 16.32 3.92 19.67
C PRO A 229 17.14 5.13 19.18
N PRO A 230 16.91 6.33 19.74
CA PRO A 230 17.73 7.50 19.45
C PRO A 230 19.18 7.26 19.91
N GLU A 231 20.14 7.70 19.10
CA GLU A 231 21.54 7.78 19.49
C GLU A 231 21.79 9.13 20.16
N LEU A 232 22.40 9.10 21.33
CA LEU A 232 22.73 10.29 22.11
C LEU A 232 24.23 10.52 22.04
N ASP A 233 24.66 11.72 21.67
CA ASP A 233 26.08 12.08 21.69
C ASP A 233 26.50 12.50 23.10
N ASP A 234 27.18 11.59 23.81
CA ASP A 234 27.60 11.74 25.22
C ASP A 234 28.56 12.93 25.47
N VAL A 235 29.22 13.43 24.43
CA VAL A 235 30.24 14.49 24.52
C VAL A 235 29.62 15.86 24.91
N VAL A 236 28.34 16.09 24.59
CA VAL A 236 27.63 17.34 24.94
C VAL A 236 26.89 17.22 26.28
N ALA A 237 26.59 16.00 26.74
CA ALA A 237 25.99 15.75 28.04
C ALA A 237 26.95 16.03 29.21
N ASN A 238 28.27 15.88 29.00
CA ASN A 238 29.32 16.05 30.01
C ASN A 238 30.10 17.36 29.93
N GLY A 239 29.56 18.40 29.29
CA GLY A 239 29.99 19.78 29.56
C GLY A 239 31.22 20.31 28.80
N ILE A 240 31.59 19.74 27.65
CA ILE A 240 32.55 20.37 26.75
C ILE A 240 31.79 21.03 25.58
N GLY A 241 31.14 22.17 25.87
CA GLY A 241 30.49 23.04 24.87
C GLY A 241 28.96 23.03 24.83
N GLY A 242 28.29 22.12 25.57
CA GLY A 242 26.83 22.09 25.71
C GLY A 242 26.30 22.97 26.84
N ARG A 243 25.13 23.60 26.66
CA ARG A 243 24.39 24.20 27.78
C ARG A 243 23.85 23.08 28.68
N PRO A 244 23.91 23.20 30.02
CA PRO A 244 23.30 22.21 30.92
C PRO A 244 21.80 22.05 30.59
N GLY A 245 21.32 20.81 30.51
CA GLY A 245 19.93 20.51 30.14
C GLY A 245 19.65 20.41 28.64
N GLN A 246 20.68 20.28 27.79
CA GLN A 246 20.54 19.99 26.35
C GLN A 246 21.22 18.67 26.00
N VAL A 247 20.59 17.90 25.12
CA VAL A 247 21.07 16.62 24.59
C VAL A 247 21.06 16.70 23.07
N VAL A 248 22.14 16.22 22.45
CA VAL A 248 22.23 16.07 21.00
C VAL A 248 21.72 14.68 20.64
N VAL A 249 20.74 14.63 19.74
CA VAL A 249 20.03 13.41 19.36
C VAL A 249 20.21 13.16 17.87
N ARG A 250 20.52 11.90 17.54
CA ARG A 250 20.48 11.37 16.18
C ARG A 250 19.39 10.29 16.11
N ILE A 251 18.60 10.32 15.05
CA ILE A 251 17.52 9.37 14.83
C ILE A 251 17.78 8.67 13.50
N ARG A 252 17.43 7.38 13.44
CA ARG A 252 17.40 6.62 12.18
C ARG A 252 15.96 6.54 11.67
N PRO A 253 15.73 6.66 10.35
CA PRO A 253 14.40 6.49 9.80
C PRO A 253 13.91 5.06 10.05
N ALA A 254 12.62 4.91 10.34
CA ALA A 254 11.98 3.61 10.40
C ALA A 254 11.67 3.08 8.99
N SER A 255 11.49 1.77 8.88
CA SER A 255 11.17 1.11 7.61
C SER A 255 9.73 1.39 7.19
N GLU A 256 9.52 1.70 5.91
CA GLU A 256 8.19 1.87 5.30
C GLU A 256 7.58 0.53 4.81
N GLU A 257 8.19 -0.59 5.20
CA GLU A 257 7.69 -1.93 4.91
C GLU A 257 6.26 -2.17 5.42
N TYR A 258 5.79 -1.38 6.39
CA TYR A 258 4.46 -1.57 7.00
C TYR A 258 3.44 -0.51 6.57
N GLY A 259 3.89 0.54 5.87
CA GLY A 259 3.08 1.67 5.47
C GLY A 259 3.93 2.91 5.22
N PRO A 260 3.38 3.94 4.58
CA PRO A 260 4.04 5.23 4.47
C PRO A 260 4.13 5.84 5.88
N ILE A 261 5.30 6.38 6.22
CA ILE A 261 5.47 7.09 7.48
C ILE A 261 5.15 8.55 7.22
N SER A 262 4.27 9.13 8.04
CA SER A 262 3.93 10.53 7.92
C SER A 262 4.91 11.39 8.72
N HIS A 263 5.14 11.02 9.99
CA HIS A 263 5.98 11.79 10.88
C HIS A 263 6.44 10.99 12.11
N TYR A 264 7.42 11.55 12.80
CA TYR A 264 8.02 11.03 14.03
C TYR A 264 7.71 12.00 15.17
N TRP A 265 7.28 11.46 16.31
CA TRP A 265 7.19 12.19 17.56
C TRP A 265 8.37 11.83 18.44
N LEU A 266 9.02 12.88 18.96
CA LEU A 266 9.98 12.76 20.04
C LEU A 266 9.30 13.19 21.33
N ILE A 267 9.16 12.27 22.26
CA ILE A 267 8.50 12.48 23.55
C ILE A 267 9.56 12.42 24.64
N ILE A 268 9.64 13.45 25.46
CA ILE A 268 10.50 13.43 26.64
C ILE A 268 9.65 13.01 27.83
N VAL A 269 10.10 11.97 28.51
CA VAL A 269 9.46 11.40 29.68
C VAL A 269 10.38 11.63 30.90
N PRO A 270 9.88 12.30 31.94
CA PRO A 270 10.62 12.46 33.19
C PRO A 270 10.92 11.10 33.85
N GLY A 271 12.06 10.98 34.53
CA GLY A 271 12.54 9.69 35.07
C GLY A 271 11.69 9.07 36.19
N ASN A 272 10.63 9.75 36.66
CA ASN A 272 9.67 9.24 37.63
C ASN A 272 8.51 8.46 37.00
N TYR A 273 8.42 8.39 35.67
CA TYR A 273 7.40 7.60 34.96
C TYR A 273 7.85 6.14 34.80
N SER A 274 6.97 5.20 35.10
CA SER A 274 7.16 3.78 34.81
C SER A 274 6.88 3.46 33.34
N LYS A 275 7.25 2.24 32.93
CA LYS A 275 6.96 1.74 31.57
C LYS A 275 5.45 1.75 31.29
N ASP A 276 4.65 1.36 32.27
CA ASP A 276 3.20 1.27 32.14
C ASP A 276 2.55 2.67 32.08
N ASP A 277 3.12 3.66 32.78
CA ASP A 277 2.64 5.05 32.72
C ASP A 277 2.83 5.66 31.32
N VAL A 278 3.91 5.30 30.63
CA VAL A 278 4.20 5.77 29.26
C VAL A 278 3.28 5.11 28.24
N VAL A 279 3.03 3.80 28.37
CA VAL A 279 2.16 3.06 27.44
C VAL A 279 0.70 3.51 27.57
N ASN A 280 0.25 3.86 28.76
CA ASN A 280 -1.12 4.32 29.03
C ASN A 280 -1.31 5.82 28.78
N MET A 281 -0.28 6.53 28.32
CA MET A 281 -0.36 7.98 28.12
C MET A 281 -1.21 8.32 26.91
N GLY A 282 -2.33 9.00 27.15
CA GLY A 282 -3.24 9.42 26.08
C GLY A 282 -2.66 10.55 25.22
N SER A 283 -2.92 10.53 23.92
CA SER A 283 -2.49 11.58 22.99
C SER A 283 -2.96 12.97 23.39
N ALA A 284 -4.22 13.10 23.84
CA ALA A 284 -4.79 14.37 24.29
C ALA A 284 -4.10 14.92 25.55
N GLU A 285 -3.68 14.04 26.47
CA GLU A 285 -2.96 14.44 27.68
C GLU A 285 -1.56 14.95 27.33
N LEU A 286 -0.87 14.24 26.44
CA LEU A 286 0.45 14.60 25.98
C LEU A 286 0.44 15.94 25.20
N GLU A 287 -0.56 16.16 24.35
CA GLU A 287 -0.76 17.45 23.66
C GLU A 287 -1.04 18.58 24.65
N ALA A 288 -1.92 18.35 25.64
CA ALA A 288 -2.23 19.34 26.67
C ALA A 288 -0.99 19.70 27.52
N ALA A 289 -0.21 18.71 27.93
CA ALA A 289 1.06 18.89 28.63
C ALA A 289 2.08 19.69 27.79
N THR A 290 2.16 19.37 26.49
CA THR A 290 3.01 20.10 25.53
C THR A 290 2.59 21.57 25.42
N ILE A 291 1.29 21.86 25.32
CA ILE A 291 0.75 23.23 25.25
C ILE A 291 1.02 23.98 26.57
N ALA A 292 0.82 23.33 27.71
CA ALA A 292 1.08 23.92 29.03
C ALA A 292 2.55 24.30 29.19
N ARG A 293 3.46 23.40 28.78
CA ARG A 293 4.91 23.65 28.80
C ARG A 293 5.33 24.79 27.87
N ARG A 294 4.73 24.91 26.68
CA ARG A 294 4.96 26.07 25.78
C ARG A 294 4.52 27.38 26.44
N LYS A 295 3.36 27.39 27.11
CA LYS A 295 2.85 28.57 27.82
C LYS A 295 3.76 28.99 28.97
N SER A 296 4.34 28.04 29.72
CA SER A 296 5.29 28.36 30.80
C SER A 296 6.62 28.91 30.26
N LEU A 297 7.14 28.35 29.17
CA LEU A 297 8.35 28.84 28.49
C LEU A 297 8.15 30.25 27.89
N GLY A 298 7.01 30.51 27.26
CA GLY A 298 6.68 31.84 26.72
C GLY A 298 6.55 32.92 27.81
N LYS A 299 6.02 32.56 28.99
CA LYS A 299 5.96 33.47 30.14
C LYS A 299 7.35 33.80 30.69
N GLN A 300 8.26 32.82 30.74
CA GLN A 300 9.65 33.01 31.19
C GLN A 300 10.42 33.99 30.31
N LEU A 301 10.24 33.93 28.98
CA LEU A 301 10.90 34.84 28.03
C LEU A 301 10.37 36.28 28.06
N SER A 302 9.19 36.50 28.65
CA SER A 302 8.52 37.82 28.69
C SER A 302 8.85 38.68 29.91
N VAL A 303 9.61 38.16 30.88
CA VAL A 303 10.00 38.90 32.10
C VAL A 303 11.41 39.50 31.93
N SER A 304 11.51 40.58 31.16
CA SER A 304 12.68 41.48 31.20
C SER A 304 12.57 42.40 32.44
N PRO A 305 13.63 42.58 33.25
CA PRO A 305 13.57 43.43 34.44
C PRO A 305 13.77 44.91 34.06
N ALA A 306 12.70 45.58 33.63
CA ALA A 306 12.71 47.04 33.50
C ALA A 306 12.06 47.67 34.76
N LYS A 307 12.76 47.64 35.91
CA LYS A 307 12.42 48.53 37.03
C LYS A 307 13.16 49.86 36.85
N LYS A 308 12.38 50.89 36.52
CA LYS A 308 12.79 52.29 36.43
C LYS A 308 13.49 52.75 37.70
N VAL A 309 14.72 53.23 37.54
CA VAL A 309 15.45 54.03 38.53
C VAL A 309 14.72 55.36 38.72
N LYS A 310 14.31 55.68 39.95
CA LYS A 310 14.01 57.06 40.37
C LYS A 310 14.98 57.43 41.49
N LYS A 311 15.74 58.49 41.24
CA LYS A 311 16.87 59.01 42.01
C LYS A 311 16.40 60.10 42.98
N SER A 312 16.81 60.04 44.25
CA SER A 312 17.06 61.19 45.13
C SER A 312 17.75 60.74 46.43
N PRO A 313 18.51 61.63 47.12
CA PRO A 313 19.82 61.26 47.67
C PRO A 313 19.96 61.23 49.21
N ALA A 314 21.08 60.59 49.62
CA ALA A 314 21.93 60.80 50.82
C ALA A 314 21.39 60.47 52.23
N SER A 315 21.91 59.40 52.86
CA SER A 315 23.05 59.44 53.83
C SER A 315 22.97 58.33 54.90
N ASN A 316 24.16 57.81 55.24
CA ASN A 316 24.61 57.09 56.43
C ASN A 316 24.37 55.57 56.61
N GLU A 317 25.52 54.87 56.53
CA GLU A 317 26.14 53.89 57.45
C GLU A 317 25.37 52.65 57.97
N ASP A 318 26.03 51.51 57.69
CA ASP A 318 26.13 50.24 58.43
C ASP A 318 24.86 49.50 58.90
N GLU A 319 24.56 48.35 58.27
CA GLU A 319 24.49 47.07 58.99
C GLU A 319 24.35 45.84 58.07
N VAL A 320 24.93 44.74 58.54
CA VAL A 320 25.04 43.42 57.94
C VAL A 320 23.69 42.69 57.93
N ALA A 321 23.21 42.26 56.76
CA ALA A 321 22.22 41.18 56.68
C ALA A 321 22.30 40.42 55.34
N SER A 322 22.78 39.19 55.43
CA SER A 322 22.73 38.16 54.40
C SER A 322 21.29 37.80 54.03
N HIS A 323 20.85 38.12 52.82
CA HIS A 323 19.65 37.55 52.24
C HIS A 323 20.02 36.50 51.19
N PRO A 324 19.52 35.25 51.29
CA PRO A 324 19.81 34.23 50.30
C PRO A 324 19.11 34.60 48.99
N ILE A 325 19.89 34.66 47.91
CA ILE A 325 19.39 34.71 46.54
C ILE A 325 18.58 33.42 46.32
N ARG A 326 17.27 33.51 46.52
CA ARG A 326 16.33 32.44 46.24
C ARG A 326 16.28 32.29 44.72
N SER A 327 17.16 31.46 44.19
CA SER A 327 17.07 30.91 42.84
C SER A 327 15.67 30.29 42.71
N ARG A 328 14.75 31.01 42.06
CA ARG A 328 13.47 30.47 41.62
C ARG A 328 13.78 29.49 40.50
N ARG A 329 14.12 28.26 40.89
CA ARG A 329 14.00 27.09 40.01
C ARG A 329 12.51 27.02 39.67
N SER A 330 12.17 27.48 38.47
CA SER A 330 10.81 27.39 37.94
C SER A 330 10.43 25.91 37.95
N GLU A 331 9.42 25.55 38.73
CA GLU A 331 8.77 24.23 38.66
C GLU A 331 8.18 24.10 37.26
N MET A 332 8.99 23.59 36.32
CA MET A 332 8.44 23.08 35.07
C MET A 332 7.58 21.87 35.42
N PRO A 333 6.40 21.72 34.80
CA PRO A 333 5.59 20.52 35.01
C PRO A 333 6.44 19.31 34.64
N MET A 334 6.72 18.44 35.63
CA MET A 334 7.42 17.17 35.45
C MET A 334 6.47 16.14 34.85
N THR A 335 5.88 16.48 33.71
CA THR A 335 5.03 15.59 32.93
C THR A 335 5.65 15.37 31.56
N ALA A 336 5.38 14.22 30.96
CA ALA A 336 5.85 13.96 29.61
C ALA A 336 5.25 14.94 28.59
N TYR A 337 5.99 15.20 27.52
CA TYR A 337 5.58 16.16 26.49
C TYR A 337 6.25 15.86 25.14
N ILE A 338 5.64 16.33 24.05
CA ILE A 338 6.20 16.26 22.69
C ILE A 338 7.26 17.35 22.55
N ALA A 339 8.51 16.92 22.44
CA ALA A 339 9.66 17.79 22.26
C ALA A 339 9.87 18.18 20.79
N ALA A 340 9.56 17.26 19.87
CA ALA A 340 9.65 17.49 18.43
C ALA A 340 8.62 16.66 17.65
N ARG A 341 8.18 17.23 16.53
CA ARG A 341 7.48 16.52 15.46
C ARG A 341 8.31 16.68 14.19
N ILE A 342 8.73 15.57 13.61
CA ILE A 342 9.63 15.52 12.46
C ILE A 342 8.88 14.84 11.32
N GLU A 343 8.61 15.56 10.24
CA GLU A 343 7.99 14.98 9.04
C GLU A 343 8.94 13.96 8.39
N ALA A 344 8.41 12.94 7.73
CA ALA A 344 9.22 11.85 7.18
C ALA A 344 10.29 12.33 6.19
N ASP A 345 9.97 13.30 5.32
CA ASP A 345 10.94 13.88 4.40
C ASP A 345 12.08 14.62 5.12
N GLU A 346 11.75 15.29 6.23
CA GLU A 346 12.76 15.95 7.06
C GLU A 346 13.66 14.94 7.76
N MET A 347 13.08 13.83 8.23
CA MET A 347 13.82 12.72 8.83
C MET A 347 14.80 12.11 7.81
N ARG A 348 14.36 11.88 6.58
CA ARG A 348 15.21 11.39 5.49
C ARG A 348 16.38 12.34 5.22
N ARG A 349 16.10 13.65 5.14
CA ARG A 349 17.13 14.68 4.93
C ARG A 349 18.14 14.70 6.08
N MET A 350 17.67 14.72 7.32
CA MET A 350 18.55 14.71 8.49
C MET A 350 19.45 13.49 8.53
N TYR A 351 18.91 12.31 8.20
CA TYR A 351 19.70 11.08 8.12
C TYR A 351 20.72 11.12 6.98
N SER A 352 20.34 11.58 5.78
CA SER A 352 21.25 11.67 4.62
C SER A 352 22.39 12.69 4.79
N GLU A 353 22.12 13.78 5.52
CA GLU A 353 23.10 14.83 5.80
C GLU A 353 23.91 14.55 7.07
N ASP A 354 23.70 13.39 7.70
CA ASP A 354 24.30 13.03 8.99
C ASP A 354 24.10 14.15 10.05
N ARG A 355 22.94 14.81 10.01
CA ARG A 355 22.67 16.05 10.73
C ARG A 355 22.00 15.77 12.09
N PRO A 356 22.70 16.00 13.22
CA PRO A 356 22.10 15.86 14.54
C PRO A 356 21.19 17.05 14.86
N PHE A 357 20.32 16.90 15.86
CA PHE A 357 19.54 18.01 16.40
C PHE A 357 19.55 18.05 17.93
N VAL A 358 19.32 19.23 18.49
CA VAL A 358 19.41 19.48 19.94
C VAL A 358 18.02 19.48 20.55
N VAL A 359 17.88 18.78 21.68
CA VAL A 359 16.65 18.70 22.47
C VAL A 359 16.96 19.08 23.91
N GLY A 360 16.15 19.93 24.54
CA GLY A 360 16.43 20.37 25.92
C GLY A 360 15.44 21.38 26.49
N ASP A 361 15.66 21.78 27.73
CA ASP A 361 14.68 22.51 28.54
C ASP A 361 14.23 23.85 27.95
N ASP A 362 15.08 24.52 27.16
CA ASP A 362 14.80 25.82 26.54
C ASP A 362 14.38 25.74 25.07
N LYS A 363 14.39 24.55 24.45
CA LYS A 363 14.15 24.38 23.00
C LYS A 363 13.11 23.30 22.75
N VAL A 364 11.88 23.74 22.43
CA VAL A 364 10.93 22.89 21.71
C VAL A 364 11.29 23.00 20.22
N CYS A 365 11.86 21.95 19.65
CA CYS A 365 12.23 21.92 18.24
C CYS A 365 10.99 21.61 17.41
N LEU A 366 10.16 22.64 17.23
CA LEU A 366 9.12 22.62 16.22
C LEU A 366 9.73 23.23 14.97
N TRP A 367 10.05 22.37 14.00
CA TRP A 367 10.21 22.83 12.64
C TRP A 367 8.92 23.59 12.27
N PRO A 368 9.02 24.78 11.65
CA PRO A 368 7.84 25.57 11.35
C PRO A 368 6.90 24.71 10.51
N LEU A 369 5.69 24.51 11.01
CA LEU A 369 4.55 24.02 10.23
C LEU A 369 4.37 24.97 9.05
N ARG A 370 5.07 24.74 7.94
CA ARG A 370 4.65 25.28 6.66
C ARG A 370 3.43 24.47 6.26
N PHE A 371 2.26 24.95 6.64
CA PHE A 371 1.06 24.67 5.87
C PHE A 371 1.28 25.25 4.48
N SER A 372 1.90 24.46 3.60
CA SER A 372 1.76 24.66 2.16
C SER A 372 0.35 24.23 1.81
N PRO A 373 -0.47 25.05 1.13
CA PRO A 373 -1.72 24.59 0.56
C PRO A 373 -1.37 23.47 -0.43
N LEU A 374 -1.97 22.30 -0.23
CA LEU A 374 -1.90 21.17 -1.14
C LEU A 374 -2.21 21.62 -2.57
N SER A 375 -1.22 21.51 -3.46
CA SER A 375 -1.46 21.21 -4.86
C SER A 375 -1.30 19.70 -5.04
N TYR A 376 -2.32 18.95 -4.64
CA TYR A 376 -2.56 17.64 -5.23
C TYR A 376 -3.78 17.79 -6.12
N ALA A 377 -3.54 17.53 -7.41
CA ALA A 377 -4.54 17.52 -8.44
C ALA A 377 -5.73 16.65 -7.99
N ALA A 378 -6.90 17.27 -7.99
CA ALA A 378 -8.16 16.56 -8.00
C ALA A 378 -8.30 15.89 -9.37
N ASP A 379 -7.99 14.60 -9.45
CA ASP A 379 -8.52 13.75 -10.52
C ASP A 379 -9.56 12.79 -9.92
N SER A 380 -10.80 13.23 -10.12
CA SER A 380 -12.03 12.47 -10.31
C SER A 380 -12.07 11.00 -9.86
N LEU A 381 -12.86 10.72 -8.82
CA LEU A 381 -13.91 9.70 -8.87
C LEU A 381 -15.12 10.23 -8.09
N ALA A 382 -16.07 10.79 -8.83
CA ALA A 382 -17.40 11.12 -8.34
C ALA A 382 -18.16 9.81 -8.02
N ILE A 383 -18.65 9.69 -6.79
CA ILE A 383 -19.69 8.72 -6.43
C ILE A 383 -20.93 9.54 -6.04
N PRO A 384 -22.09 9.33 -6.68
CA PRO A 384 -23.25 10.19 -6.51
C PRO A 384 -23.94 9.95 -5.16
N LEU A 385 -24.09 11.03 -4.39
CA LEU A 385 -25.02 11.14 -3.27
C LEU A 385 -26.46 11.18 -3.80
N ARG A 386 -27.24 10.13 -3.53
CA ARG A 386 -28.70 10.18 -3.26
C ARG A 386 -29.16 8.83 -2.75
N TRP A 387 -30.27 8.85 -2.01
CA TRP A 387 -30.93 7.75 -1.28
C TRP A 387 -30.41 7.52 0.15
N TRP A 388 -31.00 8.23 1.12
CA TRP A 388 -32.03 7.59 1.93
C TRP A 388 -32.96 8.62 2.59
N GLN A 389 -34.25 8.41 2.32
CA GLN A 389 -35.37 9.15 2.89
C GLN A 389 -35.78 8.46 4.19
N ARG A 390 -36.02 9.30 5.18
CA ARG A 390 -36.54 9.03 6.53
C ARG A 390 -37.53 7.84 6.59
N SER A 391 -37.25 6.89 7.49
CA SER A 391 -38.28 6.08 8.17
C SER A 391 -37.74 5.65 9.52
N SER A 392 -38.61 5.70 10.50
CA SER A 392 -38.33 5.89 11.91
C SER A 392 -38.46 4.61 12.73
N VAL A 393 -37.79 4.60 13.89
CA VAL A 393 -38.09 3.83 15.12
C VAL A 393 -37.69 2.35 15.12
N ASN A 394 -36.53 2.01 15.71
CA ASN A 394 -36.47 1.42 17.06
C ASN A 394 -35.02 1.12 17.53
N SER A 395 -34.69 1.68 18.70
CA SER A 395 -33.81 1.17 19.76
C SER A 395 -32.64 0.24 19.41
N MET A 396 -31.40 0.75 19.44
CA MET A 396 -30.21 0.09 20.01
C MET A 396 -29.11 1.14 20.27
N PRO A 397 -28.21 0.94 21.26
CA PRO A 397 -27.43 2.01 21.86
C PRO A 397 -26.37 2.57 20.92
N PHE A 398 -26.24 3.91 20.93
CA PHE A 398 -25.12 4.64 20.36
C PHE A 398 -23.81 4.16 20.99
N VAL A 399 -23.06 3.33 20.28
CA VAL A 399 -21.62 3.21 20.47
C VAL A 399 -20.99 4.30 19.60
N THR A 400 -20.55 5.37 20.25
CA THR A 400 -19.68 6.37 19.62
C THR A 400 -18.42 5.69 19.08
N PRO A 401 -17.97 5.96 17.85
CA PRO A 401 -16.70 5.44 17.39
C PRO A 401 -15.60 6.17 18.16
N ARG A 402 -14.99 5.49 19.15
CA ARG A 402 -13.65 5.85 19.60
C ARG A 402 -12.73 5.53 18.43
N PHE A 403 -12.19 6.57 17.79
CA PHE A 403 -10.98 6.43 16.99
C PHE A 403 -9.86 5.99 17.95
N SER A 404 -9.70 4.67 18.09
CA SER A 404 -8.51 4.07 18.67
C SER A 404 -7.40 4.22 17.64
N TRP A 405 -6.34 4.93 18.00
CA TRP A 405 -5.09 4.88 17.25
C TRP A 405 -4.45 3.52 17.54
N ASP A 406 -5.02 2.45 16.98
CA ASP A 406 -4.42 1.12 17.01
C ASP A 406 -3.29 1.11 15.99
N ILE A 407 -2.18 1.77 16.30
CA ILE A 407 -0.84 1.62 15.72
C ILE A 407 0.10 2.50 16.56
N SER A 408 0.82 1.91 17.51
CA SER A 408 1.94 2.55 18.20
C SER A 408 2.86 1.47 18.75
N VAL A 409 4.15 1.55 18.41
CA VAL A 409 5.20 0.71 19.02
C VAL A 409 6.06 1.62 19.88
N VAL A 410 6.19 1.27 21.17
CA VAL A 410 6.88 2.08 22.19
C VAL A 410 8.14 1.35 22.66
N TRP A 411 9.31 2.00 22.54
CA TRP A 411 10.56 1.55 23.17
C TRP A 411 11.02 2.54 24.24
N ILE A 412 11.52 2.00 25.37
CA ILE A 412 11.91 2.74 26.58
C ILE A 412 13.30 2.26 27.03
N LEU A 413 14.23 3.20 27.22
CA LEU A 413 15.56 2.99 27.83
C LEU A 413 15.72 3.93 29.04
N LEU A 414 16.22 3.40 30.15
CA LEU A 414 16.30 4.06 31.46
C LEU A 414 17.61 4.86 31.64
N VAL A 415 17.65 6.11 31.17
CA VAL A 415 18.24 7.36 31.77
C VAL A 415 17.69 8.54 30.92
N PRO A 416 17.43 9.75 31.47
CA PRO A 416 16.13 10.46 31.33
C PRO A 416 15.41 10.19 30.00
N ALA A 417 14.32 9.44 30.09
CA ALA A 417 13.77 8.66 28.99
C ALA A 417 13.26 9.52 27.82
N ILE A 418 13.85 9.31 26.64
CA ILE A 418 13.35 9.80 25.36
C ILE A 418 12.62 8.64 24.68
N VAL A 419 11.36 8.86 24.32
CA VAL A 419 10.49 7.89 23.63
C VAL A 419 10.23 8.39 22.21
N ILE A 420 10.36 7.50 21.22
CA ILE A 420 10.03 7.80 19.82
C ILE A 420 8.76 7.05 19.44
N ILE A 421 7.78 7.77 18.91
CA ILE A 421 6.59 7.19 18.29
C ILE A 421 6.62 7.51 16.79
N VAL A 422 6.36 6.49 15.97
CA VAL A 422 6.30 6.60 14.51
C VAL A 422 4.85 6.42 14.08
N MET A 423 4.32 7.36 13.28
CA MET A 423 2.93 7.36 12.81
C MET A 423 2.78 7.37 11.29
#